data_AF-A0A7C1QY52-F1
#
_entry.id   AF-A0A7C1QY52-F1
#
_cell.length_a   1.000
_cell.length_b   1.000
_cell.length_c   1.000
_cell.angle_alpha   90.00
_cell.angle_beta   90.00
_cell.angle_gamma   90.00
#
_symmetry.space_group_name_H-M   'P 1'
#
loop_
_entity.id
_entity.type
_entity.pdbx_description
1 polymer ?
#
loop_
_entity_poly.entity_id
_entity_poly.type
_entity_poly.pdbx_seq_one_letter_code
_entity_poly.pdbx_strand_id
1 'polypeptide(L)'
;MSVKYPAKHIIIRPPVEAYSVLIAVTGGCSWNNCKFCGTYKGMYGTIQDYAIRPIEDIKEDIDQAAKHNYHGFPVFLAGGNPTSAPTEYLVEILKYVREKLNNVPRLSCYCKALDVLRKSDDELNALSEAGLDIVYMGLESGSNKVLRLMKKGTNADSFIKAGKRILNAGIKISLYIILGLGGQKLSEDHVKETARVLTEINPTIFRFRTLNISPSTPLWKDWKSGEFTLLSPLENLKEEREIIANLGDNVTSQVFNDHVSNYCDIESTNIKEDREPFIITLDSYINDPRIQRLPRKNLTRM
;
A
#
# COMPACT_ATOMS: atom_id res chain seq x y z
N MET A 1 -26.85 24.16 -1.56
CA MET A 1 -25.42 24.06 -1.87
C MET A 1 -24.83 23.01 -0.94
N SER A 2 -24.63 21.78 -1.43
CA SER A 2 -24.04 20.71 -0.63
C SER A 2 -22.55 20.94 -0.56
N VAL A 3 -22.09 21.46 0.56
CA VAL A 3 -20.68 21.58 0.85
C VAL A 3 -20.10 20.17 0.93
N LYS A 4 -19.36 19.75 -0.11
CA LYS A 4 -18.64 18.47 -0.15
C LYS A 4 -17.35 18.56 0.66
N TYR A 5 -17.46 18.78 1.98
CA TYR A 5 -16.34 18.47 2.86
C TYR A 5 -16.42 16.97 3.19
N PRO A 6 -15.31 16.20 3.08
CA PRO A 6 -15.36 14.81 3.48
C PRO A 6 -15.68 14.72 4.97
N ALA A 7 -16.48 13.74 5.37
CA ALA A 7 -16.71 13.44 6.77
C ALA A 7 -15.37 13.18 7.49
N LYS A 8 -15.34 13.38 8.81
CA LYS A 8 -14.29 12.93 9.76
C LYS A 8 -13.93 11.42 9.67
N HIS A 9 -14.55 10.65 8.79
CA HIS A 9 -14.49 9.18 8.67
C HIS A 9 -14.53 8.83 7.16
N ILE A 10 -13.74 7.95 6.55
CA ILE A 10 -12.94 6.79 6.93
C ILE A 10 -11.44 7.11 6.83
N ILE A 11 -10.70 6.89 7.92
CA ILE A 11 -9.23 7.04 7.93
C ILE A 11 -8.61 5.65 7.91
N ILE A 12 -7.86 5.38 6.85
CA ILE A 12 -7.13 4.12 6.68
C ILE A 12 -5.67 4.44 6.89
N ARG A 13 -5.00 3.52 7.55
CA ARG A 13 -3.57 3.55 7.75
C ARG A 13 -3.03 2.13 7.67
N PRO A 14 -1.78 1.93 7.28
CA PRO A 14 -1.17 0.61 7.39
C PRO A 14 -0.83 0.29 8.85
N PRO A 15 -0.66 -1.00 9.21
CA PRO A 15 -0.35 -1.40 10.60
C PRO A 15 0.84 -0.66 11.22
N VAL A 16 1.88 -0.39 10.43
CA VAL A 16 3.09 0.35 10.86
C VAL A 16 2.83 1.83 11.25
N GLU A 17 1.65 2.36 10.94
CA GLU A 17 1.21 3.71 11.31
C GLU A 17 0.19 3.68 12.47
N ALA A 18 0.07 2.56 13.21
CA ALA A 18 -0.89 2.39 14.30
C ALA A 18 -0.75 3.43 15.43
N TYR A 19 0.46 3.95 15.64
CA TYR A 19 0.77 4.93 16.68
C TYR A 19 1.05 6.33 16.13
N SER A 20 0.77 6.56 14.84
CA SER A 20 1.02 7.85 14.22
C SER A 20 -0.13 8.82 14.48
N VAL A 21 0.21 10.11 14.59
CA VAL A 21 -0.77 11.18 14.49
C VAL A 21 -1.38 11.15 13.10
N LEU A 22 -2.70 11.00 13.01
CA LEU A 22 -3.41 10.89 11.75
C LEU A 22 -3.92 12.25 11.32
N ILE A 23 -3.31 12.81 10.28
CA ILE A 23 -3.74 14.08 9.69
C ILE A 23 -4.42 13.76 8.37
N ALA A 24 -5.75 13.78 8.33
CA ALA A 24 -6.46 13.47 7.09
C ALA A 24 -6.25 14.60 6.08
N VAL A 25 -5.58 14.33 4.96
CA VAL A 25 -5.31 15.31 3.91
C VAL A 25 -6.29 15.15 2.75
N THR A 26 -6.63 13.90 2.44
CA THR A 26 -7.63 13.56 1.42
C THR A 26 -8.74 12.70 2.01
N GLY A 27 -9.94 12.80 1.45
CA GLY A 27 -11.03 11.85 1.66
C GLY A 27 -11.15 10.94 0.44
N GLY A 28 -11.62 9.71 0.65
CA GLY A 28 -11.91 8.79 -0.46
C GLY A 28 -10.68 8.35 -1.25
N CYS A 29 -10.90 7.77 -2.42
CA CYS A 29 -9.85 7.34 -3.35
C CYS A 29 -10.07 7.99 -4.72
N SER A 30 -9.06 8.70 -5.25
CA SER A 30 -9.14 9.38 -6.56
C SER A 30 -9.39 8.46 -7.77
N TRP A 31 -9.31 7.14 -7.59
CA TRP A 31 -9.54 6.16 -8.66
C TRP A 31 -10.84 5.39 -8.42
N ASN A 32 -11.04 4.88 -7.19
CA ASN A 32 -12.21 4.14 -6.72
C ASN A 32 -12.84 3.12 -7.70
N ASN A 33 -12.07 2.53 -8.61
CA ASN A 33 -12.59 1.63 -9.65
C ASN A 33 -12.03 0.20 -9.57
N CYS A 34 -11.11 -0.06 -8.64
CA CYS A 34 -10.56 -1.40 -8.42
C CYS A 34 -11.67 -2.42 -8.13
N LYS A 35 -11.54 -3.60 -8.74
CA LYS A 35 -12.49 -4.70 -8.67
C LYS A 35 -12.53 -5.38 -7.29
N PHE A 36 -11.42 -5.34 -6.56
CA PHE A 36 -11.22 -6.00 -5.27
C PHE A 36 -11.32 -5.07 -4.05
N CYS A 37 -11.30 -3.75 -4.25
CA CYS A 37 -11.25 -2.78 -3.15
C CYS A 37 -12.66 -2.23 -2.86
N GLY A 38 -13.18 -2.52 -1.67
CA GLY A 38 -14.49 -2.06 -1.19
C GLY A 38 -14.42 -0.85 -0.25
N THR A 39 -13.22 -0.49 0.17
CA THR A 39 -12.88 0.48 1.21
C THR A 39 -13.76 1.75 1.24
N TYR A 40 -13.78 2.51 0.15
CA TYR A 40 -14.52 3.78 0.07
C TYR A 40 -15.90 3.63 -0.59
N LYS A 41 -16.39 2.39 -0.74
CA LYS A 41 -17.63 2.02 -1.45
C LYS A 41 -18.69 1.42 -0.53
N GLY A 42 -18.82 1.93 0.69
CA GLY A 42 -19.84 1.43 1.62
C GLY A 42 -19.42 0.23 2.45
N MET A 43 -18.16 -0.23 2.37
CA MET A 43 -17.68 -1.34 3.20
C MET A 43 -17.80 -1.04 4.71
N TYR A 44 -17.64 0.22 5.09
CA TYR A 44 -17.83 0.70 6.48
C TYR A 44 -19.22 1.31 6.71
N GLY A 45 -20.23 0.95 5.91
CA GLY A 45 -21.58 1.50 5.99
C GLY A 45 -21.74 2.87 5.34
N THR A 46 -20.66 3.48 4.85
CA THR A 46 -20.68 4.79 4.18
C THR A 46 -19.83 4.78 2.90
N ILE A 47 -20.31 5.51 1.88
CA ILE A 47 -19.54 5.79 0.66
C ILE A 47 -18.83 7.12 0.86
N GLN A 48 -17.54 7.18 0.54
CA GLN A 48 -16.76 8.41 0.67
C GLN A 48 -16.22 8.83 -0.70
N ASP A 49 -16.75 9.94 -1.20
CA ASP A 49 -16.26 10.61 -2.39
C ASP A 49 -14.81 11.08 -2.18
N TYR A 50 -14.07 11.15 -3.29
CA TYR A 50 -12.74 11.74 -3.26
C TYR A 50 -12.81 13.26 -3.09
N ALA A 51 -12.01 13.80 -2.17
CA ALA A 51 -11.84 15.23 -1.96
C ALA A 51 -10.45 15.53 -1.38
N ILE A 52 -9.91 16.71 -1.69
CA ILE A 52 -8.77 17.32 -0.99
C ILE A 52 -9.36 18.23 0.09
N ARG A 53 -8.88 18.13 1.33
CA ARG A 53 -9.39 18.96 2.43
C ARG A 53 -8.82 20.39 2.35
N PRO A 54 -9.57 21.41 2.80
CA PRO A 54 -9.02 22.76 2.95
C PRO A 54 -7.77 22.75 3.84
N ILE A 55 -6.78 23.56 3.49
CA ILE A 55 -5.51 23.59 4.23
C ILE A 55 -5.69 24.12 5.66
N GLU A 56 -6.61 25.05 5.87
CA GLU A 56 -6.88 25.63 7.19
C GLU A 56 -7.44 24.58 8.17
N ASP A 57 -8.33 23.69 7.71
CA ASP A 57 -8.83 22.58 8.53
C ASP A 57 -7.70 21.61 8.93
N ILE A 58 -6.70 21.44 8.05
CA ILE A 58 -5.56 20.57 8.31
C ILE A 58 -4.60 21.23 9.31
N LYS A 59 -4.35 22.53 9.16
CA LYS A 59 -3.56 23.30 10.14
C LYS A 59 -4.21 23.27 11.51
N GLU A 60 -5.54 23.39 11.58
CA GLU A 60 -6.28 23.24 12.83
C GLU A 60 -6.06 21.84 13.44
N ASP A 61 -6.17 20.76 12.67
CA ASP A 61 -5.90 19.40 13.15
C ASP A 61 -4.46 19.26 13.71
N ILE A 62 -3.47 19.86 13.03
CA ILE A 62 -2.07 19.87 13.47
C ILE A 62 -1.89 20.67 14.75
N ASP A 63 -2.51 21.86 14.86
CA ASP A 63 -2.47 22.68 16.06
C ASP A 63 -3.14 21.97 17.23
N GLN A 64 -4.23 21.25 16.99
CA GLN A 64 -4.85 20.40 18.01
C GLN A 64 -3.90 19.28 18.43
N ALA A 65 -3.23 18.60 17.51
CA ALA A 65 -2.24 17.58 17.86
C ALA A 65 -1.09 18.16 18.73
N ALA A 66 -0.61 19.37 18.40
CA ALA A 66 0.40 20.06 19.20
C ALA A 66 -0.13 20.41 20.61
N LYS A 67 -1.36 20.96 20.72
CA LYS A 67 -2.01 21.27 22.00
C LYS A 67 -2.18 20.04 22.90
N HIS A 68 -2.41 18.87 22.31
CA HIS A 68 -2.53 17.60 23.04
C HIS A 68 -1.17 16.90 23.28
N ASN A 69 -0.05 17.59 23.04
CA ASN A 69 1.30 17.11 23.31
C ASN A 69 1.70 15.85 22.53
N TYR A 70 1.26 15.72 21.28
CA TYR A 70 1.68 14.62 20.37
C TYR A 70 3.10 14.81 19.77
N HIS A 71 4.00 15.48 20.49
CA HIS A 71 5.40 15.61 20.10
C HIS A 71 6.12 14.25 20.13
N GLY A 72 7.11 14.05 19.26
CA GLY A 72 7.88 12.80 19.20
C GLY A 72 7.15 11.61 18.53
N PHE A 73 5.87 11.75 18.17
CA PHE A 73 5.12 10.72 17.45
C PHE A 73 5.33 10.84 15.94
N PRO A 74 5.36 9.72 15.19
CA PRO A 74 5.26 9.75 13.75
C PRO A 74 3.97 10.43 13.30
N VAL A 75 3.99 11.06 12.14
CA VAL A 75 2.81 11.72 11.56
C VAL A 75 2.50 11.07 10.22
N PHE A 76 1.26 10.63 10.06
CA PHE A 76 0.75 10.03 8.83
C PHE A 76 -0.26 10.98 8.19
N LEU A 77 0.08 11.50 7.02
CA LEU A 77 -0.85 12.21 6.16
C LEU A 77 -1.82 11.18 5.57
N ALA A 78 -3.01 11.12 6.16
CA ALA A 78 -4.00 10.09 5.90
C ALA A 78 -4.96 10.48 4.77
N GLY A 79 -5.78 9.51 4.36
CA GLY A 79 -6.63 9.60 3.19
C GLY A 79 -6.17 8.65 2.08
N GLY A 80 -7.02 8.40 1.09
CA GLY A 80 -6.73 7.34 0.11
C GLY A 80 -5.64 7.70 -0.90
N ASN A 81 -5.29 8.98 -1.06
CA ASN A 81 -4.21 9.40 -1.96
C ASN A 81 -3.71 10.85 -1.73
N PRO A 82 -3.06 11.20 -0.61
CA PRO A 82 -2.49 12.53 -0.39
C PRO A 82 -1.66 13.08 -1.57
N THR A 83 -0.85 12.25 -2.24
CA THR A 83 0.00 12.69 -3.37
C THR A 83 -0.76 13.21 -4.60
N SER A 84 -2.08 13.06 -4.63
CA SER A 84 -2.93 13.67 -5.68
C SER A 84 -3.11 15.17 -5.53
N ALA A 85 -2.84 15.73 -4.34
CA ALA A 85 -2.94 17.16 -4.09
C ALA A 85 -1.80 17.95 -4.77
N PRO A 86 -1.98 19.26 -5.01
CA PRO A 86 -0.92 20.13 -5.51
C PRO A 86 0.34 20.06 -4.63
N THR A 87 1.51 20.22 -5.25
CA THR A 87 2.77 20.05 -4.53
C THR A 87 2.97 21.17 -3.50
N GLU A 88 2.69 22.43 -3.82
CA GLU A 88 2.81 23.53 -2.85
C GLU A 88 1.95 23.30 -1.61
N TYR A 89 0.75 22.75 -1.80
CA TYR A 89 -0.17 22.43 -0.71
C TYR A 89 0.39 21.35 0.22
N LEU A 90 0.98 20.28 -0.32
CA LEU A 90 1.61 19.23 0.49
C LEU A 90 2.87 19.74 1.20
N VAL A 91 3.70 20.54 0.51
CA VAL A 91 4.89 21.16 1.08
C VAL A 91 4.52 22.06 2.27
N GLU A 92 3.46 22.85 2.15
CA GLU A 92 2.97 23.70 3.22
C GLU A 92 2.53 22.88 4.44
N ILE A 93 1.78 21.79 4.24
CA ILE A 93 1.37 20.88 5.32
C ILE A 93 2.60 20.25 6.00
N LEU A 94 3.55 19.72 5.23
CA LEU A 94 4.76 19.08 5.76
C LEU A 94 5.57 20.06 6.61
N LYS A 95 5.81 21.28 6.11
CA LYS A 95 6.50 22.34 6.84
C LYS A 95 5.75 22.73 8.12
N TYR A 96 4.42 22.86 8.04
CA TYR A 96 3.60 23.20 9.20
C TYR A 96 3.65 22.11 10.29
N VAL A 97 3.65 20.83 9.91
CA VAL A 97 3.89 19.74 10.87
C VAL A 97 5.25 19.88 11.53
N ARG A 98 6.31 20.12 10.77
CA ARG A 98 7.67 20.29 11.30
C ARG A 98 7.81 21.52 12.21
N GLU A 99 7.04 22.57 11.96
CA GLU A 99 6.99 23.77 12.79
C GLU A 99 6.25 23.53 14.12
N LYS A 100 5.10 22.84 14.09
CA LYS A 100 4.22 22.70 15.26
C LYS A 100 4.51 21.48 16.12
N LEU A 101 5.03 20.40 15.55
CA LEU A 101 5.33 19.16 16.27
C LEU A 101 6.83 18.95 16.38
N ASN A 102 7.33 18.99 17.61
CA ASN A 102 8.73 18.74 17.92
C ASN A 102 9.09 17.26 17.73
N ASN A 103 10.32 17.00 17.26
CA ASN A 103 10.93 15.67 17.19
C ASN A 103 10.12 14.61 16.42
N VAL A 104 9.37 14.98 15.39
CA VAL A 104 8.62 14.02 14.55
C VAL A 104 9.60 13.05 13.88
N PRO A 105 9.61 11.74 14.23
CA PRO A 105 10.61 10.80 13.74
C PRO A 105 10.37 10.36 12.29
N ARG A 106 9.12 10.52 11.80
CA ARG A 106 8.71 10.15 10.45
C ARG A 106 7.46 10.91 10.02
N LEU A 107 7.48 11.44 8.81
CA LEU A 107 6.34 11.93 8.05
C LEU A 107 6.08 11.03 6.86
N SER A 108 4.87 10.50 6.73
CA SER A 108 4.55 9.53 5.70
C SER A 108 3.14 9.70 5.14
N CYS A 109 2.89 9.13 3.97
CA CYS A 109 1.56 9.20 3.33
C CYS A 109 1.30 8.02 2.38
N TYR A 110 0.03 7.81 2.02
CA TYR A 110 -0.29 6.97 0.86
C TYR A 110 0.00 7.70 -0.44
N CYS A 111 0.38 6.94 -1.46
CA CYS A 111 0.59 7.47 -2.80
C CYS A 111 0.09 6.51 -3.90
N LYS A 112 -0.06 7.06 -5.10
CA LYS A 112 -0.34 6.29 -6.32
C LYS A 112 0.65 6.66 -7.41
N ALA A 113 1.05 5.67 -8.19
CA ALA A 113 2.03 5.83 -9.27
C ALA A 113 1.65 6.97 -10.24
N LEU A 114 0.40 7.04 -10.73
CA LEU A 114 0.01 8.07 -11.70
C LEU A 114 -0.07 9.49 -11.12
N ASP A 115 -0.26 9.65 -9.82
CA ASP A 115 -0.23 10.97 -9.17
C ASP A 115 1.21 11.45 -9.01
N VAL A 116 2.13 10.54 -8.67
CA VAL A 116 3.57 10.79 -8.64
C VAL A 116 4.09 11.14 -10.02
N LEU A 117 3.68 10.42 -11.06
CA LEU A 117 4.13 10.68 -12.43
C LEU A 117 3.67 12.03 -12.99
N ARG A 118 2.63 12.63 -12.42
CA ARG A 118 2.17 13.98 -12.78
C ARG A 118 2.99 15.10 -12.16
N LYS A 119 3.78 14.81 -11.14
CA LYS A 119 4.72 15.75 -10.53
C LYS A 119 6.02 15.74 -11.31
N SER A 120 6.68 16.89 -11.43
CA SER A 120 8.07 17.03 -11.91
C SER A 120 9.07 16.49 -10.87
N ASP A 121 10.33 16.31 -11.27
CA ASP A 121 11.37 15.87 -10.33
C ASP A 121 11.65 16.95 -9.27
N ASP A 122 11.61 18.23 -9.64
CA ASP A 122 11.74 19.35 -8.70
C ASP A 122 10.61 19.36 -7.65
N GLU A 123 9.38 19.04 -8.06
CA GLU A 123 8.27 18.88 -7.12
C GLU A 123 8.46 17.70 -6.16
N LEU A 124 9.04 16.58 -6.61
CA LEU A 124 9.37 15.45 -5.73
C LEU A 124 10.51 15.81 -4.77
N ASN A 125 11.52 16.53 -5.24
CA ASN A 125 12.61 17.05 -4.41
C ASN A 125 12.06 18.01 -3.35
N ALA A 126 11.16 18.93 -3.72
CA ALA A 126 10.53 19.84 -2.77
C ALA A 126 9.73 19.12 -1.67
N LEU A 127 9.07 17.99 -1.98
CA LEU A 127 8.41 17.16 -0.97
C LEU A 127 9.41 16.50 -0.02
N SER A 128 10.52 16.00 -0.56
CA SER A 128 11.61 15.41 0.19
C SER A 128 12.26 16.42 1.15
N GLU A 129 12.61 17.60 0.64
CA GLU A 129 13.18 18.72 1.40
C GLU A 129 12.22 19.26 2.48
N ALA A 130 10.91 19.24 2.20
CA ALA A 130 9.89 19.59 3.19
C ALA A 130 9.75 18.52 4.30
N GLY A 131 10.40 17.36 4.14
CA GLY A 131 10.52 16.32 5.15
C GLY A 131 9.57 15.14 4.98
N LEU A 132 9.09 14.84 3.76
CA LEU A 132 8.36 13.60 3.47
C LEU A 132 9.33 12.41 3.45
N ASP A 133 9.28 11.56 4.47
CA ASP A 133 10.27 10.49 4.68
C ASP A 133 9.97 9.21 3.88
N ILE A 134 8.70 8.78 3.85
CA ILE A 134 8.29 7.53 3.19
C ILE A 134 6.88 7.61 2.63
N VAL A 135 6.69 6.99 1.47
CA VAL A 135 5.36 6.81 0.87
C VAL A 135 4.98 5.33 0.78
N TYR A 136 3.69 5.06 0.97
CA TYR A 136 3.11 3.73 0.84
C TYR A 136 2.34 3.63 -0.46
N MET A 137 2.70 2.70 -1.34
CA MET A 137 2.10 2.54 -2.66
C MET A 137 1.53 1.13 -2.85
N GLY A 138 0.27 1.05 -3.24
CA GLY A 138 -0.35 -0.23 -3.62
C GLY A 138 0.07 -0.65 -5.03
N LEU A 139 1.12 -1.46 -5.15
CA LEU A 139 1.51 -2.16 -6.38
C LEU A 139 0.46 -3.24 -6.71
N GLU A 140 0.10 -4.02 -5.71
CA GLU A 140 -0.81 -5.17 -5.70
C GLU A 140 -0.33 -6.35 -6.55
N SER A 141 0.14 -6.08 -7.77
CA SER A 141 0.68 -7.04 -8.72
C SER A 141 1.60 -6.36 -9.73
N GLY A 142 2.72 -7.00 -10.08
CA GLY A 142 3.53 -6.59 -11.22
C GLY A 142 2.93 -6.98 -12.58
N SER A 143 1.97 -7.90 -12.62
CA SER A 143 1.36 -8.36 -13.87
C SER A 143 0.35 -7.36 -14.42
N ASN A 144 0.62 -6.85 -15.63
CA ASN A 144 -0.33 -6.03 -16.38
C ASN A 144 -1.65 -6.76 -16.68
N LYS A 145 -1.65 -8.09 -16.81
CA LYS A 145 -2.87 -8.88 -17.01
C LYS A 145 -3.74 -8.84 -15.75
N VAL A 146 -3.14 -9.06 -14.58
CA VAL A 146 -3.82 -9.00 -13.28
C VAL A 146 -4.29 -7.57 -12.98
N LEU A 147 -3.45 -6.56 -13.20
CA LEU A 147 -3.82 -5.15 -12.97
C LEU A 147 -5.01 -4.71 -13.84
N ARG A 148 -5.07 -5.17 -15.11
CA ARG A 148 -6.23 -4.94 -15.98
C ARG A 148 -7.47 -5.68 -15.51
N LEU A 149 -7.35 -6.97 -15.19
CA LEU A 149 -8.44 -7.78 -14.63
C LEU A 149 -9.06 -7.11 -13.40
N MET A 150 -8.21 -6.53 -12.55
CA MET A 150 -8.59 -5.86 -11.31
C MET A 150 -8.97 -4.40 -11.48
N LYS A 151 -8.95 -3.85 -12.70
CA LYS A 151 -9.23 -2.44 -13.00
C LYS A 151 -8.42 -1.49 -12.10
N LYS A 152 -7.12 -1.75 -11.91
CA LYS A 152 -6.27 -0.92 -11.03
C LYS A 152 -6.01 0.48 -11.59
N GLY A 153 -6.17 0.67 -12.91
CA GLY A 153 -5.97 1.96 -13.58
C GLY A 153 -4.51 2.37 -13.71
N THR A 154 -3.58 1.41 -13.65
CA THR A 154 -2.13 1.61 -13.76
C THR A 154 -1.50 0.35 -14.37
N ASN A 155 -0.21 0.41 -14.69
CA ASN A 155 0.56 -0.71 -15.23
C ASN A 155 1.95 -0.81 -14.56
N ALA A 156 2.68 -1.87 -14.85
CA ALA A 156 4.01 -2.15 -14.32
C ALA A 156 5.03 -1.04 -14.61
N ASP A 157 5.04 -0.51 -15.83
CA ASP A 157 5.96 0.56 -16.24
C ASP A 157 5.71 1.85 -15.46
N SER A 158 4.44 2.19 -15.20
CA SER A 158 4.08 3.31 -14.34
C SER A 158 4.61 3.15 -12.92
N PHE A 159 4.54 1.95 -12.34
CA PHE A 159 5.12 1.67 -11.03
C PHE A 159 6.64 1.76 -11.02
N ILE A 160 7.31 1.20 -12.03
CA ILE A 160 8.78 1.23 -12.14
C ILE A 160 9.27 2.67 -12.24
N LYS A 161 8.67 3.48 -13.13
CA LYS A 161 9.00 4.89 -13.30
C LYS A 161 8.73 5.70 -12.02
N ALA A 162 7.55 5.54 -11.42
CA ALA A 162 7.20 6.26 -10.19
C ALA A 162 8.12 5.89 -9.03
N GLY A 163 8.38 4.59 -8.83
CA GLY A 163 9.24 4.09 -7.76
C GLY A 163 10.67 4.62 -7.86
N LYS A 164 11.26 4.57 -9.06
CA LYS A 164 12.60 5.13 -9.30
C LYS A 164 12.67 6.64 -9.04
N ARG A 165 11.68 7.40 -9.51
CA ARG A 165 11.65 8.86 -9.29
C ARG A 165 11.50 9.23 -7.82
N ILE A 166 10.67 8.52 -7.07
CA ILE A 166 10.53 8.69 -5.61
C ILE A 166 11.87 8.44 -4.90
N LEU A 167 12.52 7.31 -5.21
CA LEU A 167 13.81 6.95 -4.61
C LEU A 167 14.92 7.96 -4.97
N ASN A 168 14.96 8.42 -6.22
CA ASN A 168 15.91 9.44 -6.68
C ASN A 168 15.75 10.77 -5.96
N ALA A 169 14.52 11.13 -5.57
CA ALA A 169 14.25 12.32 -4.76
C ALA A 169 14.65 12.15 -3.28
N GLY A 170 15.13 10.97 -2.86
CA GLY A 170 15.50 10.68 -1.46
C GLY A 170 14.32 10.24 -0.58
N ILE A 171 13.14 10.03 -1.16
CA ILE A 171 11.94 9.57 -0.43
C ILE A 171 11.94 8.04 -0.41
N LYS A 172 11.73 7.43 0.75
CA LYS A 172 11.61 5.97 0.86
C LYS A 172 10.29 5.49 0.28
N ILE A 173 10.25 4.25 -0.22
CA ILE A 173 9.02 3.65 -0.75
C ILE A 173 8.72 2.29 -0.13
N SER A 174 7.47 2.11 0.28
CA SER A 174 6.90 0.83 0.72
C SER A 174 5.83 0.36 -0.26
N LEU A 175 6.05 -0.79 -0.90
CA LEU A 175 5.11 -1.38 -1.85
C LEU A 175 4.24 -2.46 -1.20
N TYR A 176 2.92 -2.44 -1.45
CA TYR A 176 2.04 -3.56 -1.10
C TYR A 176 1.86 -4.51 -2.28
N ILE A 177 1.94 -5.80 -2.02
CA ILE A 177 1.70 -6.90 -2.97
C ILE A 177 0.54 -7.72 -2.40
N ILE A 178 -0.42 -8.10 -3.25
CA ILE A 178 -1.55 -8.94 -2.84
C ILE A 178 -1.39 -10.32 -3.47
N LEU A 179 -1.03 -11.30 -2.64
CA LEU A 179 -1.01 -12.72 -2.98
C LEU A 179 -2.42 -13.19 -3.37
N GLY A 180 -2.49 -14.00 -4.41
CA GLY A 180 -3.70 -14.56 -4.99
C GLY A 180 -4.52 -13.57 -5.82
N LEU A 181 -4.02 -12.35 -6.08
CA LEU A 181 -4.77 -11.33 -6.82
C LEU A 181 -5.07 -11.73 -8.27
N GLY A 182 -4.21 -12.56 -8.88
CA GLY A 182 -4.45 -13.14 -10.20
C GLY A 182 -5.47 -14.28 -10.23
N GLY A 183 -5.83 -14.81 -9.06
CA GLY A 183 -6.50 -16.12 -8.95
C GLY A 183 -5.61 -17.25 -9.50
N GLN A 184 -6.12 -18.48 -9.52
CA GLN A 184 -5.36 -19.64 -10.04
C GLN A 184 -4.88 -19.44 -11.48
N LYS A 185 -5.70 -18.80 -12.33
CA LYS A 185 -5.43 -18.64 -13.77
C LYS A 185 -4.22 -17.76 -14.09
N LEU A 186 -3.91 -16.77 -13.26
CA LEU A 186 -2.84 -15.78 -13.52
C LEU A 186 -1.76 -15.76 -12.43
N SER A 187 -1.72 -16.77 -11.56
CA SER A 187 -0.75 -16.83 -10.46
C SER A 187 0.70 -16.84 -10.95
N GLU A 188 1.03 -17.68 -11.94
CA GLU A 188 2.39 -17.73 -12.51
C GLU A 188 2.83 -16.39 -13.13
N ASP A 189 1.94 -15.73 -13.88
CA ASP A 189 2.19 -14.42 -14.47
C ASP A 189 2.32 -13.33 -13.39
N HIS A 190 1.53 -13.43 -12.31
CA HIS A 190 1.63 -12.55 -11.15
C HIS A 190 2.98 -12.69 -10.45
N VAL A 191 3.45 -13.92 -10.22
CA VAL A 191 4.75 -14.21 -9.60
C VAL A 191 5.88 -13.57 -10.40
N LYS A 192 6.00 -13.96 -11.68
CA LYS A 192 7.10 -13.54 -12.55
C LYS A 192 7.16 -12.03 -12.68
N GLU A 193 6.03 -11.40 -12.98
CA GLU A 193 6.00 -9.96 -13.22
C GLU A 193 6.14 -9.15 -11.93
N THR A 194 5.66 -9.65 -10.78
CA THR A 194 5.88 -8.98 -9.49
C THR A 194 7.35 -9.02 -9.10
N ALA A 195 8.00 -10.18 -9.22
CA ALA A 195 9.44 -10.29 -8.96
C ALA A 195 10.25 -9.36 -9.88
N ARG A 196 9.91 -9.28 -11.18
CA ARG A 196 10.52 -8.35 -12.13
C ARG A 196 10.36 -6.90 -11.71
N VAL A 197 9.14 -6.45 -11.39
CA VAL A 197 8.87 -5.06 -10.98
C VAL A 197 9.61 -4.71 -9.69
N LEU A 198 9.63 -5.60 -8.69
CA LEU A 198 10.40 -5.40 -7.46
C LEU A 198 11.90 -5.31 -7.74
N THR A 199 12.41 -6.14 -8.65
CA THR A 199 13.82 -6.13 -9.08
C THR A 199 14.21 -4.82 -9.74
N GLU A 200 13.36 -4.31 -10.64
CA GLU A 200 13.63 -3.06 -11.35
C GLU A 200 13.51 -1.82 -10.47
N ILE A 201 12.65 -1.84 -9.46
CA ILE A 201 12.48 -0.72 -8.52
C ILE A 201 13.53 -0.77 -7.41
N ASN A 202 13.81 -1.96 -6.87
CA ASN A 202 14.48 -2.17 -5.59
C ASN A 202 13.90 -1.25 -4.49
N PRO A 203 12.62 -1.41 -4.12
CA PRO A 203 11.98 -0.50 -3.17
C PRO A 203 12.66 -0.57 -1.80
N THR A 204 12.51 0.46 -0.97
CA THR A 204 13.01 0.41 0.41
C THR A 204 12.38 -0.77 1.17
N ILE A 205 11.08 -0.96 0.97
CA ILE A 205 10.32 -2.04 1.61
C ILE A 205 9.27 -2.59 0.64
N PHE A 206 9.00 -3.88 0.70
CA PHE A 206 7.75 -4.42 0.18
C PHE A 206 7.04 -5.32 1.21
N ARG A 207 5.73 -5.42 1.08
CA ARG A 207 4.83 -6.03 2.06
C ARG A 207 3.87 -6.95 1.35
N PHE A 208 3.78 -8.19 1.82
CA PHE A 208 2.77 -9.11 1.35
C PHE A 208 1.47 -8.94 2.11
N ARG A 209 0.37 -9.07 1.39
CA ARG A 209 -0.99 -9.22 1.91
C ARG A 209 -1.61 -10.39 1.15
N THR A 210 -2.59 -11.06 1.74
CA THR A 210 -3.36 -12.08 1.03
C THR A 210 -4.69 -11.50 0.59
N LEU A 211 -5.08 -11.73 -0.67
CA LEU A 211 -6.39 -11.33 -1.19
C LEU A 211 -7.49 -11.86 -0.27
N ASN A 212 -8.36 -10.96 0.17
CA ASN A 212 -9.64 -11.29 0.79
C ASN A 212 -10.74 -10.60 -0.02
N ILE A 213 -11.86 -11.29 -0.21
CA ILE A 213 -12.96 -10.79 -1.05
C ILE A 213 -14.07 -10.26 -0.14
N SER A 214 -14.32 -8.96 -0.23
CA SER A 214 -15.43 -8.33 0.50
C SER A 214 -16.73 -8.40 -0.33
N PRO A 215 -17.89 -8.68 0.29
CA PRO A 215 -19.19 -8.75 -0.39
C PRO A 215 -19.60 -7.50 -1.16
N SER A 216 -19.07 -6.33 -0.80
CA SER A 216 -19.36 -5.05 -1.47
C SER A 216 -18.57 -4.85 -2.77
N THR A 217 -17.66 -5.75 -3.11
CA THR A 217 -16.75 -5.59 -4.25
C THR A 217 -17.28 -6.29 -5.50
N PRO A 218 -17.01 -5.77 -6.71
CA PRO A 218 -17.30 -6.48 -7.93
C PRO A 218 -16.71 -7.90 -7.95
N LEU A 219 -15.48 -8.08 -7.43
CA LEU A 219 -14.80 -9.38 -7.37
C LEU A 219 -15.57 -10.46 -6.60
N TRP A 220 -16.43 -10.07 -5.64
CA TRP A 220 -17.32 -10.99 -4.96
C TRP A 220 -18.26 -11.72 -5.92
N LYS A 221 -18.79 -11.01 -6.92
CA LYS A 221 -19.71 -11.60 -7.90
C LYS A 221 -19.00 -12.63 -8.77
N ASP A 222 -17.81 -12.32 -9.26
CA ASP A 222 -17.04 -13.25 -10.11
C ASP A 222 -16.58 -14.48 -9.32
N TRP A 223 -16.24 -14.31 -8.05
CA TRP A 223 -15.92 -15.45 -7.20
C TRP A 223 -17.14 -16.33 -6.95
N LYS A 224 -18.31 -15.73 -6.65
CA LYS A 224 -19.55 -16.47 -6.42
C LYS A 224 -20.08 -17.17 -7.68
N SER A 225 -19.87 -16.60 -8.86
CA SER A 225 -20.24 -17.24 -10.14
C SER A 225 -19.24 -18.31 -10.61
N GLY A 226 -18.06 -18.40 -9.97
CA GLY A 226 -16.98 -19.32 -10.38
C GLY A 226 -16.10 -18.79 -11.51
N GLU A 227 -16.30 -17.55 -11.96
CA GLU A 227 -15.43 -16.91 -12.96
C GLU A 227 -14.02 -16.63 -12.42
N PHE A 228 -13.91 -16.34 -11.12
CA PHE A 228 -12.66 -16.12 -10.40
C PHE A 228 -12.43 -17.18 -9.31
N THR A 229 -11.34 -17.93 -9.44
CA THR A 229 -10.96 -18.98 -8.48
C THR A 229 -9.83 -18.50 -7.58
N LEU A 230 -10.09 -18.48 -6.27
CA LEU A 230 -9.10 -18.12 -5.24
C LEU A 230 -8.02 -19.19 -5.10
N LEU A 231 -6.80 -18.74 -4.79
CA LEU A 231 -5.75 -19.62 -4.27
C LEU A 231 -6.11 -20.13 -2.86
N SER A 232 -5.80 -21.38 -2.56
CA SER A 232 -5.74 -21.94 -1.20
C SER A 232 -4.60 -21.29 -0.39
N PRO A 233 -4.59 -21.42 0.96
CA PRO A 233 -3.47 -20.91 1.77
C PRO A 233 -2.11 -21.44 1.33
N LEU A 234 -2.04 -22.75 1.00
CA LEU A 234 -0.85 -23.39 0.47
C LEU A 234 -0.40 -22.75 -0.85
N GLU A 235 -1.32 -22.50 -1.79
CA GLU A 235 -1.00 -21.84 -3.05
C GLU A 235 -0.52 -20.39 -2.86
N ASN A 236 -1.05 -19.64 -1.87
CA ASN A 236 -0.54 -18.29 -1.57
C ASN A 236 0.90 -18.33 -1.04
N LEU A 237 1.23 -19.29 -0.16
CA LEU A 237 2.60 -19.45 0.34
C LEU A 237 3.57 -19.86 -0.77
N LYS A 238 3.14 -20.73 -1.70
CA LYS A 238 3.91 -21.05 -2.91
C LYS A 238 4.11 -19.82 -3.78
N GLU A 239 3.07 -19.00 -3.98
CA GLU A 239 3.17 -17.77 -4.76
C GLU A 239 4.17 -16.78 -4.14
N GLU A 240 4.13 -16.58 -2.82
CA GLU A 240 5.10 -15.76 -2.09
C GLU A 240 6.54 -16.30 -2.24
N ARG A 241 6.72 -17.60 -2.02
CA ARG A 241 8.01 -18.30 -2.14
C ARG A 241 8.61 -18.11 -3.53
N GLU A 242 7.81 -18.28 -4.57
CA GLU A 242 8.28 -18.09 -5.94
C GLU A 242 8.55 -16.62 -6.28
N ILE A 243 7.82 -15.66 -5.70
CA ILE A 243 8.17 -14.23 -5.85
C ILE A 243 9.55 -13.97 -5.27
N ILE A 244 9.83 -14.44 -4.04
CA ILE A 244 11.13 -14.28 -3.37
C ILE A 244 12.25 -14.96 -4.15
N ALA A 245 12.03 -16.19 -4.63
CA ALA A 245 13.01 -16.95 -5.39
C ALA A 245 13.38 -16.30 -6.74
N ASN A 246 12.44 -15.59 -7.36
CA ASN A 246 12.63 -14.93 -8.66
C ASN A 246 13.11 -13.47 -8.55
N LEU A 247 13.39 -12.95 -7.35
CA LEU A 247 13.97 -11.62 -7.19
C LEU A 247 15.38 -11.56 -7.78
N GLY A 248 15.71 -10.47 -8.47
CA GLY A 248 17.08 -10.22 -8.91
C GLY A 248 18.03 -9.98 -7.74
N ASP A 249 19.32 -10.24 -7.93
CA ASP A 249 20.35 -10.20 -6.88
C ASP A 249 20.69 -8.79 -6.39
N ASN A 250 20.12 -7.76 -7.02
CA ASN A 250 20.23 -6.37 -6.59
C ASN A 250 19.19 -5.99 -5.53
N VAL A 251 18.18 -6.83 -5.26
CA VAL A 251 17.08 -6.47 -4.35
C VAL A 251 17.51 -6.59 -2.90
N THR A 252 17.66 -5.46 -2.21
CA THR A 252 18.07 -5.35 -0.81
C THR A 252 16.94 -4.85 0.09
N SER A 253 15.70 -4.91 -0.40
CA SER A 253 14.52 -4.41 0.32
C SER A 253 14.31 -5.13 1.65
N GLN A 254 13.70 -4.42 2.59
CA GLN A 254 13.04 -5.08 3.72
C GLN A 254 11.74 -5.76 3.24
N VAL A 255 11.35 -6.85 3.89
CA VAL A 255 10.17 -7.65 3.55
C VAL A 255 9.38 -7.93 4.81
N PHE A 256 8.06 -7.74 4.75
CA PHE A 256 7.19 -7.98 5.90
C PHE A 256 5.91 -8.73 5.54
N ASN A 257 5.52 -9.64 6.44
CA ASN A 257 4.22 -10.31 6.50
C ASN A 257 3.37 -9.80 7.69
N ASP A 258 3.40 -8.50 7.91
CA ASP A 258 2.87 -7.79 9.09
C ASP A 258 1.35 -7.56 9.12
N HIS A 259 0.54 -8.43 8.49
CA HIS A 259 -0.91 -8.24 8.42
C HIS A 259 -1.73 -9.50 8.65
N VAL A 260 -2.91 -9.32 9.26
CA VAL A 260 -3.83 -10.39 9.64
C VAL A 260 -4.24 -11.30 8.48
N SER A 261 -4.10 -10.84 7.23
CA SER A 261 -4.37 -11.64 6.04
C SER A 261 -3.32 -12.71 5.74
N ASN A 262 -2.07 -12.53 6.18
CA ASN A 262 -0.93 -13.39 5.82
C ASN A 262 -1.04 -14.77 6.47
N TYR A 263 -0.49 -15.80 5.82
CA TYR A 263 -0.50 -17.19 6.32
C TYR A 263 0.81 -17.60 7.01
N CYS A 264 1.80 -16.72 6.98
CA CYS A 264 3.08 -16.84 7.64
C CYS A 264 3.39 -15.51 8.34
N ASP A 265 4.37 -15.53 9.23
CA ASP A 265 4.89 -14.37 9.93
C ASP A 265 6.42 -14.36 9.74
N ILE A 266 6.84 -14.09 8.50
CA ILE A 266 8.25 -14.04 8.09
C ILE A 266 8.58 -12.61 7.66
N GLU A 267 9.68 -12.10 8.17
CA GLU A 267 10.18 -10.77 7.85
C GLU A 267 11.69 -10.84 7.59
N SER A 268 12.20 -9.89 6.83
CA SER A 268 13.65 -9.71 6.61
C SER A 268 13.99 -8.24 6.53
N THR A 269 15.12 -7.86 7.13
CA THR A 269 15.65 -6.49 7.04
C THR A 269 16.48 -6.27 5.77
N ASN A 270 16.93 -7.34 5.12
CA ASN A 270 17.62 -7.30 3.84
C ASN A 270 17.44 -8.64 3.11
N ILE A 271 16.48 -8.68 2.18
CA ILE A 271 16.13 -9.92 1.49
C ILE A 271 17.25 -10.47 0.60
N LYS A 272 18.28 -9.68 0.29
CA LYS A 272 19.46 -10.17 -0.43
C LYS A 272 20.26 -11.15 0.43
N GLU A 273 20.45 -10.80 1.69
CA GLU A 273 21.25 -11.57 2.65
C GLU A 273 20.45 -12.75 3.20
N ASP A 274 19.14 -12.53 3.44
CA ASP A 274 18.27 -13.52 4.06
C ASP A 274 17.50 -14.40 3.05
N ARG A 275 17.78 -14.30 1.74
CA ARG A 275 16.94 -14.96 0.71
C ARG A 275 16.80 -16.47 0.94
N GLU A 276 17.92 -17.14 1.16
CA GLU A 276 17.97 -18.58 1.37
C GLU A 276 17.21 -19.00 2.65
N PRO A 277 17.48 -18.45 3.86
CA PRO A 277 16.71 -18.79 5.05
C PRO A 277 15.22 -18.41 4.93
N PHE A 278 14.87 -17.34 4.21
CA PHE A 278 13.48 -16.96 3.94
C PHE A 278 12.75 -18.05 3.14
N ILE A 279 13.36 -18.54 2.06
CA ILE A 279 12.81 -19.62 1.23
C ILE A 279 12.71 -20.93 2.01
N ILE A 280 13.75 -21.30 2.79
CA ILE A 280 13.73 -22.50 3.63
C ILE A 280 12.56 -22.45 4.63
N THR A 281 12.33 -21.27 5.22
CA THR A 281 11.22 -21.08 6.17
C THR A 281 9.87 -21.23 5.47
N LEU A 282 9.69 -20.64 4.28
CA LEU A 282 8.48 -20.84 3.47
C LEU A 282 8.28 -22.31 3.07
N ASP A 283 9.34 -23.00 2.67
CA ASP A 283 9.29 -24.43 2.33
C ASP A 283 8.87 -25.29 3.53
N SER A 284 9.28 -24.92 4.74
CA SER A 284 8.81 -25.59 5.97
C SER A 284 7.29 -25.44 6.15
N TYR A 285 6.72 -24.26 5.88
CA TYR A 285 5.26 -24.05 5.94
C TYR A 285 4.54 -24.79 4.82
N ILE A 286 5.06 -24.77 3.60
CA ILE A 286 4.47 -25.46 2.44
C ILE A 286 4.40 -26.98 2.66
N ASN A 287 5.43 -27.55 3.31
CA ASN A 287 5.51 -28.98 3.58
C ASN A 287 4.77 -29.41 4.86
N ASP A 288 4.32 -28.48 5.70
CA ASP A 288 3.55 -28.80 6.91
C ASP A 288 2.15 -29.35 6.55
N PRO A 289 1.81 -30.60 6.93
CA PRO A 289 0.50 -31.19 6.66
C PRO A 289 -0.68 -30.38 7.23
N ARG A 290 -0.45 -29.59 8.29
CA ARG A 290 -1.45 -28.69 8.89
C ARG A 290 -1.77 -27.52 7.97
N ILE A 291 -0.76 -26.99 7.29
CA ILE A 291 -0.90 -25.87 6.34
C ILE A 291 -1.56 -26.33 5.04
N GLN A 292 -1.23 -27.53 4.56
CA GLN A 292 -1.85 -28.11 3.35
C GLN A 292 -3.38 -28.24 3.45
N ARG A 293 -3.91 -28.38 4.68
CA ARG A 293 -5.34 -28.48 4.97
C ARG A 293 -5.92 -27.20 5.57
N LEU A 294 -5.13 -26.13 5.66
CA LEU A 294 -5.56 -24.89 6.30
C LEU A 294 -6.71 -24.26 5.51
N PRO A 295 -7.83 -23.92 6.15
CA PRO A 295 -8.91 -23.22 5.47
C PRO A 295 -8.53 -21.75 5.22
N ARG A 296 -9.17 -21.13 4.23
CA ARG A 296 -9.02 -19.68 4.04
C ARG A 296 -9.56 -18.91 5.24
N LYS A 297 -8.94 -17.77 5.58
CA LYS A 297 -9.36 -16.91 6.70
C LYS A 297 -10.73 -16.27 6.48
N ASN A 298 -11.18 -16.18 5.22
CA ASN A 298 -12.49 -15.65 4.80
C ASN A 298 -12.82 -14.29 5.44
N LEU A 299 -11.85 -13.37 5.44
CA LEU A 299 -12.06 -12.03 5.98
C LEU A 299 -12.99 -11.26 5.03
N THR A 300 -14.29 -11.27 5.33
CA THR A 300 -15.32 -10.60 4.52
C THR A 300 -15.54 -9.13 4.94
N ARG A 301 -14.96 -8.74 6.08
CA ARG A 301 -14.88 -7.38 6.61
C ARG A 301 -13.47 -7.18 7.17
N MET A 302 -12.81 -6.09 6.80
CA MET A 302 -11.54 -5.62 7.38
C MET A 302 -11.64 -4.14 7.64
#